data_AF-A0A9Q1AYV9-F1
#
_entry.id   AF-A0A9Q1AYV9-F1
#
_cell.length_a   1.000
_cell.length_b   1.000
_cell.length_c   1.000
_cell.angle_alpha   90.00
_cell.angle_beta   90.00
_cell.angle_gamma   90.00
#
_symmetry.space_group_name_H-M   'P 1'
#
loop_
_entity.id
_entity.type
_entity.pdbx_description
1 polymer ?
#
loop_
_entity_poly.entity_id
_entity_poly.type
_entity_poly.pdbx_seq_one_letter_code
_entity_poly.pdbx_strand_id
1 'polypeptide(L)'
;MIMAVSIYKNHLFLIGYLSFCADSFARGQKNNTLIFTRENTIRNCTCPDGINDNDCDYSLANLICNCRTVLPYMIDKTYYRNLTVWFTEPSRLGMLLNFTTVYDLKLSLCGIMPLSTKHLVVWGLRRLQIRTEINGQLQEQSLTIYSSCDNGTQSQLMMSCRDTERSTHVAVLDTSLFNSYSPLKSYSIENLSNITSHFPHLPYLDTFFTKHNSSCFITFIY
;
A
#
# COMPACT_ATOMS: atom_id res chain seq x y z
N MET A 1 -61.81 2.99 32.22
CA MET A 1 -61.41 2.90 30.80
C MET A 1 -59.98 3.42 30.70
N ILE A 2 -59.00 2.54 30.93
CA ILE A 2 -57.58 2.88 31.09
C ILE A 2 -56.83 2.34 29.87
N MET A 3 -55.86 3.14 29.41
CA MET A 3 -54.81 2.86 28.43
C MET A 3 -55.14 3.08 26.95
N ALA A 4 -55.08 4.35 26.54
CA ALA A 4 -54.77 4.73 25.16
C ALA A 4 -53.58 5.70 25.14
N VAL A 5 -52.47 5.33 25.79
CA VAL A 5 -51.20 6.08 25.67
C VAL A 5 -50.03 5.11 25.77
N SER A 6 -49.84 4.22 24.79
CA SER A 6 -48.54 3.51 24.64
C SER A 6 -48.43 2.73 23.33
N ILE A 7 -48.58 3.38 22.16
CA ILE A 7 -48.25 2.74 20.87
C ILE A 7 -47.35 3.62 19.99
N TYR A 8 -47.39 4.95 20.13
CA TYR A 8 -46.55 5.85 19.34
C TYR A 8 -45.09 5.93 19.78
N LYS A 9 -44.75 5.52 21.01
CA LYS A 9 -43.41 5.68 21.56
C LYS A 9 -42.41 4.63 21.03
N ASN A 10 -42.86 3.44 20.63
CA ASN A 10 -41.96 2.36 20.18
C ASN A 10 -41.52 2.48 18.71
N HIS A 11 -42.31 3.13 17.84
CA HIS A 11 -41.93 3.27 16.42
C HIS A 11 -40.87 4.35 16.17
N LEU A 12 -40.83 5.40 17.00
CA LEU A 12 -39.83 6.47 16.90
C LEU A 12 -38.43 6.00 17.33
N PHE A 13 -38.32 5.08 18.29
CA PHE A 13 -37.03 4.53 18.71
C PHE A 13 -36.40 3.60 17.66
N LEU A 14 -37.22 2.87 16.88
CA LEU A 14 -36.73 1.98 15.82
C LEU A 14 -36.21 2.74 14.60
N ILE A 15 -36.81 3.88 14.27
CA ILE A 15 -36.34 4.75 13.18
C ILE A 15 -35.03 5.46 13.58
N GLY A 16 -34.90 5.88 14.84
CA GLY A 16 -33.66 6.46 15.35
C GLY A 16 -32.47 5.49 15.38
N TYR A 17 -32.71 4.20 15.65
CA TYR A 17 -31.65 3.19 15.64
C TYR A 17 -31.22 2.79 14.22
N LEU A 18 -32.14 2.75 13.26
CA LEU A 18 -31.80 2.46 11.86
C LEU A 18 -31.03 3.61 11.20
N SER A 19 -31.28 4.86 11.58
CA SER A 19 -30.49 6.01 11.10
C SER A 19 -29.08 6.07 11.68
N PHE A 20 -28.87 5.59 12.91
CA PHE A 20 -27.55 5.64 13.55
C PHE A 20 -26.57 4.59 13.01
N CYS A 21 -27.08 3.47 12.47
CA CYS A 21 -26.27 2.47 11.77
C CYS A 21 -25.88 2.88 10.34
N ALA A 22 -26.61 3.80 9.71
CA ALA A 22 -26.28 4.30 8.38
C ALA A 22 -25.20 5.39 8.43
N ASP A 23 -25.26 6.30 9.41
CA ASP A 23 -24.31 7.41 9.53
C ASP A 23 -22.94 7.00 10.07
N SER A 24 -22.87 5.90 10.83
CA SER A 24 -21.58 5.33 11.26
C SER A 24 -20.85 4.60 10.13
N PHE A 25 -21.57 4.12 9.11
CA PHE A 25 -20.97 3.54 7.89
C PHE A 25 -20.46 4.61 6.92
N ALA A 26 -21.05 5.81 6.93
CA ALA A 26 -20.63 6.93 6.09
C ALA A 26 -19.44 7.72 6.68
N ARG A 27 -19.16 7.60 7.99
CA ARG A 27 -18.07 8.32 8.66
C ARG A 27 -16.74 7.58 8.51
N GLY A 28 -16.22 7.55 7.28
CA GLY A 28 -14.80 7.28 7.03
C GLY A 28 -14.46 6.30 5.91
N GLN A 29 -15.19 6.26 4.80
CA GLN A 29 -14.71 5.55 3.61
C GLN A 29 -13.35 6.13 3.19
N LYS A 30 -12.28 5.42 3.55
CA LYS A 30 -10.94 5.70 3.04
C LYS A 30 -10.90 5.12 1.63
N ASN A 31 -11.10 5.98 0.65
CA ASN A 31 -10.93 5.61 -0.75
C ASN A 31 -9.53 5.04 -0.95
N ASN A 32 -9.46 3.74 -1.23
CA ASN A 32 -8.21 3.04 -1.49
C ASN A 32 -8.04 2.87 -3.00
N THR A 33 -6.85 3.19 -3.51
CA THR A 33 -6.54 2.93 -4.91
C THR A 33 -6.12 1.48 -5.06
N LEU A 34 -6.81 0.76 -5.95
CA LEU A 34 -6.41 -0.56 -6.40
C LEU A 34 -5.94 -0.46 -7.85
N ILE A 35 -4.72 -0.91 -8.12
CA ILE A 35 -4.24 -1.10 -9.48
C ILE A 35 -4.02 -2.59 -9.69
N PHE A 36 -4.56 -3.14 -10.76
CA PHE A 36 -4.24 -4.51 -11.11
C PHE A 36 -3.92 -4.69 -12.58
N THR A 37 -3.03 -5.65 -12.83
CA THR A 37 -2.64 -6.06 -14.17
C THR A 37 -3.18 -7.44 -14.45
N ARG A 38 -3.96 -7.59 -15.50
CA ARG A 38 -4.36 -8.89 -16.02
C ARG A 38 -4.00 -8.94 -17.49
N GLU A 39 -3.16 -9.91 -17.84
CA GLU A 39 -2.61 -10.07 -19.19
C GLU A 39 -1.88 -8.78 -19.63
N ASN A 40 -2.46 -8.03 -20.58
CA ASN A 40 -1.91 -6.79 -21.11
C ASN A 40 -2.70 -5.54 -20.72
N THR A 41 -3.68 -5.68 -19.84
CA THR A 41 -4.53 -4.56 -19.41
C THR A 41 -4.17 -4.11 -18.01
N ILE A 42 -4.18 -2.80 -17.79
CA ILE A 42 -4.03 -2.20 -16.46
C ILE A 42 -5.37 -1.56 -16.09
N ARG A 43 -5.86 -1.92 -14.91
CA ARG A 43 -7.11 -1.39 -14.36
C ARG A 43 -6.75 -0.53 -13.15
N ASN A 44 -7.18 0.72 -13.17
CA ASN A 44 -7.06 1.64 -12.05
C ASN A 44 -8.45 1.80 -11.45
N CYS A 45 -8.59 1.41 -10.19
CA CYS A 45 -9.83 1.30 -9.48
C CYS A 45 -9.81 2.15 -8.20
N THR A 46 -10.94 2.78 -7.91
CA THR A 46 -11.20 3.38 -6.60
C THR A 46 -12.19 2.52 -5.86
N CYS A 47 -11.81 2.02 -4.69
CA CYS A 47 -12.61 1.10 -3.89
C CYS A 47 -13.04 1.77 -2.57
N PRO A 48 -14.30 1.57 -2.13
CA PRO A 48 -14.86 2.18 -0.91
C PRO A 48 -14.18 1.70 0.38
N ASP A 49 -13.78 0.43 0.41
CA ASP A 49 -12.95 -0.17 1.44
C ASP A 49 -11.88 -1.03 0.75
N GLY A 50 -10.73 -1.22 1.39
CA GLY A 50 -9.67 -2.06 0.83
C GLY A 50 -10.24 -3.45 0.58
N ILE A 51 -10.11 -3.97 -0.64
CA ILE A 51 -10.43 -5.38 -0.97
C ILE A 51 -9.39 -6.24 -0.26
N ASN A 52 -9.48 -6.31 1.05
CA ASN A 52 -8.39 -6.78 1.90
C ASN A 52 -8.50 -8.28 2.18
N ASP A 53 -9.67 -8.88 2.00
CA ASP A 53 -9.89 -10.30 2.28
C ASP A 53 -9.85 -11.17 1.01
N ASN A 54 -10.28 -10.61 -0.13
CA ASN A 54 -10.40 -11.29 -1.43
C ASN A 54 -9.43 -10.73 -2.47
N ASP A 55 -8.15 -10.57 -2.09
CA ASP A 55 -7.10 -10.22 -3.05
C ASP A 55 -7.13 -11.19 -4.23
N CYS A 56 -6.84 -10.69 -5.44
CA CYS A 56 -6.83 -11.45 -6.70
C CYS A 56 -8.21 -11.85 -7.27
N ASP A 57 -9.33 -11.51 -6.62
CA ASP A 57 -10.66 -11.63 -7.23
C ASP A 57 -10.97 -10.44 -8.15
N TYR A 58 -10.52 -10.55 -9.40
CA TYR A 58 -10.73 -9.52 -10.41
C TYR A 58 -12.22 -9.27 -10.73
N SER A 59 -13.07 -10.30 -10.62
CA SER A 59 -14.49 -10.18 -10.94
C SER A 59 -15.19 -9.36 -9.87
N LEU A 60 -14.92 -9.68 -8.60
CA LEU A 60 -15.42 -8.92 -7.46
C LEU A 60 -14.92 -7.47 -7.52
N ALA A 61 -13.63 -7.25 -7.78
CA ALA A 61 -13.07 -5.90 -7.88
C ALA A 61 -13.75 -5.05 -8.95
N ASN A 62 -14.04 -5.61 -10.13
CA ASN A 62 -14.76 -4.89 -11.18
C ASN A 62 -16.23 -4.60 -10.83
N LEU A 63 -16.82 -5.36 -9.90
CA LEU A 63 -18.20 -5.19 -9.47
C LEU A 63 -18.35 -4.12 -8.38
N ILE A 64 -17.43 -4.11 -7.40
CA ILE A 64 -17.56 -3.27 -6.20
C ILE A 64 -16.72 -1.98 -6.26
N CYS A 65 -15.73 -1.91 -7.15
CA CYS A 65 -14.90 -0.73 -7.33
C CYS A 65 -15.20 0.00 -8.63
N ASN A 66 -14.98 1.31 -8.62
CA ASN A 66 -15.04 2.11 -9.84
C ASN A 66 -13.73 1.95 -10.62
N CYS A 67 -13.71 1.05 -11.60
CA CYS A 67 -12.53 0.68 -12.37
C CYS A 67 -12.54 1.25 -13.79
N ARG A 68 -11.41 1.81 -14.20
CA ARG A 68 -11.14 2.21 -15.60
C ARG A 68 -9.91 1.50 -16.15
N THR A 69 -9.95 1.16 -17.43
CA THR A 69 -8.76 0.68 -18.14
C THR A 69 -7.88 1.87 -18.46
N VAL A 70 -6.59 1.78 -18.12
CA VAL A 70 -5.61 2.84 -18.35
C VAL A 70 -4.42 2.29 -19.11
N LEU A 71 -3.83 3.14 -19.95
CA LEU A 71 -2.56 2.84 -20.58
C LEU A 71 -1.43 3.06 -19.57
N PRO A 72 -0.30 2.33 -19.68
CA PRO A 72 0.80 2.42 -18.72
C PRO A 72 1.31 3.84 -18.44
N TYR A 73 1.34 4.69 -19.46
CA TYR A 73 1.82 6.07 -19.36
C TYR A 73 0.78 7.03 -18.76
N MET A 74 -0.50 6.63 -18.68
CA MET A 74 -1.58 7.43 -18.08
C MET A 74 -1.74 7.18 -16.58
N ILE A 75 -0.94 6.26 -16.01
CA ILE A 75 -0.95 6.01 -14.58
C ILE A 75 -0.25 7.18 -13.92
N ASP A 76 -0.98 7.86 -13.05
CA ASP A 76 -0.43 8.91 -12.23
C ASP A 76 0.65 8.30 -11.32
N LYS A 77 1.89 8.77 -11.45
CA LYS A 77 3.03 8.30 -10.63
C LYS A 77 3.46 9.33 -9.60
N THR A 78 2.62 10.34 -9.35
CA THR A 78 2.99 11.42 -8.45
C THR A 78 2.91 10.98 -6.99
N TYR A 79 1.74 10.53 -6.54
CA TYR A 79 1.51 10.29 -5.12
C TYR A 79 0.33 9.35 -4.86
N TYR A 80 0.53 8.34 -4.02
CA TYR A 80 -0.52 7.53 -3.43
C TYR A 80 -0.38 7.46 -1.91
N ARG A 81 -1.46 7.74 -1.19
CA ARG A 81 -1.49 7.54 0.26
C ARG A 81 -1.59 6.05 0.60
N ASN A 82 -2.62 5.39 0.06
CA ASN A 82 -2.83 3.94 0.19
C ASN A 82 -2.95 3.36 -1.21
N LEU A 83 -2.07 2.43 -1.55
CA LEU A 83 -2.07 1.75 -2.84
C LEU A 83 -2.03 0.24 -2.64
N THR A 84 -2.99 -0.45 -3.22
CA THR A 84 -2.97 -1.89 -3.38
C THR A 84 -2.65 -2.22 -4.83
N VAL A 85 -1.68 -3.11 -5.07
CA VAL A 85 -1.34 -3.59 -6.41
C VAL A 85 -1.47 -5.10 -6.47
N TRP A 86 -2.33 -5.57 -7.37
CA TRP A 86 -2.43 -6.98 -7.72
C TRP A 86 -1.73 -7.24 -9.05
N PHE A 87 -0.82 -8.20 -9.07
CA PHE A 87 -0.01 -8.46 -10.25
C PHE A 87 0.22 -9.96 -10.43
N THR A 88 0.32 -10.37 -11.69
CA THR A 88 0.72 -11.72 -12.08
C THR A 88 2.18 -11.78 -12.52
N GLU A 89 2.69 -10.68 -13.08
CA GLU A 89 4.05 -10.55 -13.58
C GLU A 89 4.79 -9.41 -12.89
N PRO A 90 5.93 -9.68 -12.23
CA PRO A 90 6.68 -8.66 -11.48
C PRO A 90 7.39 -7.66 -12.39
N SER A 91 7.61 -8.01 -13.66
CA SER A 91 8.13 -7.09 -14.67
C SER A 91 7.29 -5.82 -14.79
N ARG A 92 5.98 -5.91 -14.50
CA ARG A 92 5.04 -4.79 -14.55
C ARG A 92 5.12 -3.89 -13.31
N LEU A 93 5.55 -4.40 -12.16
CA LEU A 93 5.67 -3.61 -10.93
C LEU A 93 6.64 -2.44 -11.10
N GLY A 94 7.79 -2.66 -11.73
CA GLY A 94 8.74 -1.60 -12.02
C GLY A 94 8.13 -0.47 -12.85
N MET A 95 7.28 -0.81 -13.81
CA MET A 95 6.57 0.18 -14.62
C MET A 95 5.50 0.94 -13.82
N LEU A 96 4.90 0.32 -12.80
CA LEU A 96 3.85 0.94 -11.98
C LEU A 96 4.39 1.78 -10.84
N LEU A 97 5.45 1.32 -10.18
CA LEU A 97 5.85 1.80 -8.85
C LEU A 97 7.24 2.42 -8.80
N ASN A 98 8.12 2.20 -9.78
CA ASN A 98 9.46 2.79 -9.72
C ASN A 98 9.35 4.31 -9.69
N PHE A 99 10.00 4.91 -8.70
CA PHE A 99 10.04 6.35 -8.44
C PHE A 99 8.66 6.97 -8.19
N THR A 100 7.69 6.16 -7.76
CA THR A 100 6.37 6.63 -7.31
C THR A 100 6.40 6.86 -5.81
N THR A 101 5.78 7.95 -5.36
CA THR A 101 5.64 8.20 -3.92
C THR A 101 4.42 7.46 -3.39
N VAL A 102 4.62 6.48 -2.50
CA VAL A 102 3.57 5.68 -1.89
C VAL A 102 3.84 5.57 -0.40
N TYR A 103 2.86 5.87 0.46
CA TYR A 103 3.02 5.76 1.91
C TYR A 103 2.69 4.37 2.42
N ASP A 104 1.48 3.88 2.15
CA ASP A 104 1.04 2.55 2.53
C ASP A 104 0.83 1.73 1.26
N LEU A 105 1.68 0.71 1.06
CA LEU A 105 1.68 -0.13 -0.12
C LEU A 105 1.31 -1.57 0.26
N LYS A 106 0.30 -2.13 -0.42
CA LYS A 106 -0.02 -3.56 -0.39
C LYS A 106 0.28 -4.17 -1.75
N LEU A 107 1.08 -5.23 -1.79
CA LEU A 107 1.43 -5.95 -3.01
C LEU A 107 0.92 -7.39 -2.92
N SER A 108 0.13 -7.81 -3.90
CA SER A 108 -0.47 -9.14 -3.92
C SER A 108 -0.09 -9.86 -5.20
N LEU A 109 0.64 -10.97 -5.07
CA LEU A 109 1.02 -11.82 -6.19
C LEU A 109 -0.13 -12.79 -6.49
N CYS A 110 -0.76 -12.61 -7.64
CA CYS A 110 -1.95 -13.35 -8.09
C CYS A 110 -1.63 -14.43 -9.14
N GLY A 111 -0.39 -14.91 -9.17
CA GLY A 111 0.08 -15.89 -10.15
C GLY A 111 1.16 -16.81 -9.58
N ILE A 112 1.43 -17.91 -10.29
CA ILE A 112 2.34 -18.98 -9.87
C ILE A 112 3.76 -18.85 -10.41
N MET A 113 4.06 -17.77 -11.15
CA MET A 113 5.35 -17.61 -11.80
C MET A 113 6.41 -17.19 -10.77
N PRO A 114 7.54 -17.94 -10.65
CA PRO A 114 8.63 -17.52 -9.79
C PRO A 114 9.20 -16.19 -10.31
N LEU A 115 9.35 -15.23 -9.41
CA LEU A 115 9.81 -13.89 -9.73
C LEU A 115 11.33 -13.91 -9.92
N SER A 116 11.83 -13.44 -11.06
CA SER A 116 13.25 -13.12 -11.19
C SER A 116 13.62 -12.01 -10.18
N THR A 117 14.75 -12.14 -9.48
CA THR A 117 15.27 -11.09 -8.60
C THR A 117 15.42 -9.78 -9.37
N LYS A 118 14.62 -8.77 -9.00
CA LYS A 118 14.64 -7.41 -9.50
C LYS A 118 14.43 -6.47 -8.32
N HIS A 119 14.97 -5.27 -8.43
CA HIS A 119 14.78 -4.24 -7.40
C HIS A 119 13.70 -3.27 -7.84
N LEU A 120 12.76 -3.00 -6.94
CA LEU A 120 11.73 -1.96 -7.08
C LEU A 120 12.09 -0.79 -6.16
N VAL A 121 12.01 0.43 -6.68
CA VAL A 121 12.33 1.65 -5.93
C VAL A 121 11.05 2.44 -5.66
N VAL A 122 10.66 2.56 -4.40
CA VAL A 122 9.46 3.28 -3.98
C VAL A 122 9.85 4.44 -3.06
N TRP A 123 9.23 5.61 -3.24
CA TRP A 123 9.52 6.78 -2.41
C TRP A 123 8.47 6.94 -1.30
N GLY A 124 8.91 7.42 -0.13
CA GLY A 124 8.03 7.76 0.98
C GLY A 124 7.40 6.57 1.71
N LEU A 125 7.78 5.33 1.40
CA LEU A 125 7.15 4.11 1.94
C LEU A 125 7.23 4.07 3.47
N ARG A 126 6.08 3.98 4.12
CA ARG A 126 5.89 3.88 5.58
C ARG A 126 5.56 2.46 5.98
N ARG A 127 4.61 1.86 5.27
CA ARG A 127 4.14 0.50 5.52
C ARG A 127 4.11 -0.28 4.22
N LEU A 128 4.64 -1.49 4.28
CA LEU A 128 4.56 -2.49 3.22
C LEU A 128 3.74 -3.67 3.73
N GLN A 129 2.79 -4.12 2.94
CA GLN A 129 2.10 -5.39 3.09
C GLN A 129 2.34 -6.22 1.84
N ILE A 130 2.67 -7.48 2.03
CA ILE A 130 2.86 -8.43 0.94
C ILE A 130 1.94 -9.60 1.18
N ARG A 131 1.16 -9.94 0.16
CA ARG A 131 0.30 -11.11 0.15
C ARG A 131 0.73 -12.05 -0.98
N THR A 132 0.97 -13.29 -0.63
CA THR A 132 1.40 -14.34 -1.56
C THR A 132 0.56 -15.58 -1.34
N GLU A 133 0.20 -16.26 -2.43
CA GLU A 133 -0.38 -17.60 -2.35
C GLU A 133 0.74 -18.64 -2.34
N ILE A 134 0.78 -19.46 -1.29
CA ILE A 134 1.79 -20.48 -1.08
C ILE A 134 1.08 -21.78 -0.72
N ASN A 135 1.25 -22.83 -1.53
CA ASN A 135 0.59 -24.13 -1.36
C ASN A 135 -0.95 -24.03 -1.20
N GLY A 136 -1.58 -23.09 -1.90
CA GLY A 136 -3.03 -22.85 -1.82
C GLY A 136 -3.47 -22.09 -0.55
N GLN A 137 -2.53 -21.61 0.26
CA GLN A 137 -2.82 -20.76 1.43
C GLN A 137 -2.30 -19.34 1.19
N LEU A 138 -3.13 -18.36 1.50
CA LEU A 138 -2.74 -16.95 1.43
C LEU A 138 -1.95 -16.58 2.69
N GLN A 139 -0.71 -16.17 2.50
CA GLN A 139 0.13 -15.64 3.55
C GLN A 139 0.24 -14.13 3.40
N GLU A 140 -0.02 -13.39 4.47
CA GLU A 140 0.19 -11.96 4.53
C GLU A 140 1.34 -11.65 5.50
N GLN A 141 2.25 -10.78 5.05
CA GLN A 141 3.34 -10.25 5.86
C GLN A 141 3.28 -8.73 5.81
N SER A 142 3.63 -8.07 6.91
CA SER A 142 3.66 -6.61 6.96
C SER A 142 4.92 -6.10 7.64
N LEU A 143 5.44 -5.01 7.09
CA LEU A 143 6.61 -4.31 7.59
C LEU A 143 6.27 -2.82 7.73
N THR A 144 6.57 -2.24 8.89
CA THR A 144 6.48 -0.79 9.11
C THR A 144 7.89 -0.24 9.20
N ILE A 145 8.23 0.67 8.28
CA ILE A 145 9.56 1.28 8.15
C ILE A 145 9.68 2.45 9.14
N TYR A 146 8.69 3.34 9.15
CA TYR A 146 8.58 4.42 10.11
C TYR A 146 7.11 4.82 10.30
N SER A 147 6.77 5.30 11.49
CA SER A 147 5.41 5.74 11.82
C SER A 147 5.23 7.23 11.58
N SER A 148 4.05 7.61 11.08
CA SER A 148 3.57 9.00 11.19
C SER A 148 3.35 9.33 12.66
N CYS A 149 3.72 10.52 13.12
CA CYS A 149 3.58 10.94 14.52
C CYS A 149 2.13 11.31 14.86
N ASP A 150 1.19 10.38 14.62
CA ASP A 150 -0.19 10.47 15.09
C ASP A 150 -0.35 9.54 16.31
N ASN A 151 -0.25 10.16 17.50
CA ASN A 151 -0.61 9.69 18.84
C ASN A 151 -0.52 8.19 19.17
N GLY A 152 0.41 7.88 20.08
CA GLY A 152 0.22 6.82 21.09
C GLY A 152 1.21 5.65 21.01
N THR A 153 2.35 5.82 21.69
CA THR A 153 3.09 4.76 22.41
C THR A 153 3.31 3.41 21.70
N GLN A 154 4.51 3.17 21.16
CA GLN A 154 5.51 2.24 21.74
C GLN A 154 6.68 1.91 20.78
N SER A 155 7.87 2.13 21.32
CA SER A 155 9.07 1.26 21.29
C SER A 155 9.92 1.07 20.02
N GLN A 156 11.13 1.63 20.12
CA GLN A 156 12.44 1.03 19.80
C GLN A 156 12.76 0.70 18.33
N LEU A 157 12.65 1.71 17.48
CA LEU A 157 13.68 2.15 16.50
C LEU A 157 13.14 3.41 15.77
N MET A 158 12.36 4.23 16.49
CA MET A 158 11.71 5.40 15.90
C MET A 158 12.73 6.52 15.76
N MET A 159 13.16 6.78 14.53
CA MET A 159 13.77 8.05 14.15
C MET A 159 12.89 9.19 14.69
N SER A 160 13.55 10.13 15.36
CA SER A 160 12.93 11.32 15.96
C SER A 160 12.05 12.05 14.94
N CYS A 161 10.79 12.32 15.31
CA CYS A 161 9.79 13.04 14.51
C CYS A 161 10.27 14.39 13.93
N ARG A 162 11.37 14.97 14.45
CA ARG A 162 11.92 16.24 13.95
C ARG A 162 12.76 16.10 12.69
N ASP A 163 13.33 14.94 12.41
CA ASP A 163 14.13 14.71 11.20
C ASP A 163 13.25 14.33 9.99
N THR A 164 11.99 13.93 10.23
CA THR A 164 11.08 13.42 9.20
C THR A 164 10.53 14.50 8.25
N GLU A 165 10.44 15.77 8.66
CA GLU A 165 9.86 16.84 7.83
C GLU A 165 10.77 17.30 6.68
N ARG A 166 12.08 17.00 6.73
CA ARG A 166 13.03 17.36 5.67
C ARG A 166 13.74 16.16 5.03
N SER A 167 13.49 14.95 5.51
CA SER A 167 14.22 13.75 5.05
C SER A 167 13.48 12.99 3.96
N THR A 168 14.17 12.68 2.87
CA THR A 168 13.64 11.81 1.82
C THR A 168 13.79 10.36 2.23
N HIS A 169 12.71 9.57 2.13
CA HIS A 169 12.74 8.13 2.40
C HIS A 169 12.60 7.36 1.10
N VAL A 170 13.51 6.44 0.83
CA VAL A 170 13.51 5.58 -0.35
C VAL A 170 13.56 4.14 0.11
N ALA A 171 12.60 3.34 -0.35
CA ALA A 171 12.59 1.90 -0.14
C ALA A 171 13.04 1.18 -1.41
N VAL A 172 13.97 0.25 -1.26
CA VAL A 172 14.43 -0.66 -2.29
C VAL A 172 13.95 -2.06 -1.94
N LEU A 173 13.04 -2.59 -2.73
CA LEU A 173 12.39 -3.87 -2.52
C LEU A 173 12.96 -4.93 -3.46
N ASP A 174 13.49 -6.02 -2.91
CA ASP A 174 13.85 -7.21 -3.69
C ASP A 174 12.59 -8.02 -4.01
N THR A 175 12.23 -8.14 -5.29
CA THR A 175 11.07 -8.94 -5.70
C THR A 175 11.25 -10.45 -5.47
N SER A 176 12.43 -10.94 -5.09
CA SER A 176 12.60 -12.34 -4.70
C SER A 176 11.80 -12.71 -3.44
N LEU A 177 11.41 -11.72 -2.62
CA LEU A 177 10.63 -11.91 -1.39
C LEU A 177 9.30 -12.63 -1.62
N PHE A 178 8.69 -12.55 -2.82
CA PHE A 178 7.42 -13.21 -3.07
C PHE A 178 7.59 -14.71 -3.40
N ASN A 179 8.82 -15.16 -3.64
CA ASN A 179 9.13 -16.56 -3.93
C ASN A 179 9.47 -17.37 -2.68
N SER A 180 9.79 -16.68 -1.58
CA SER A 180 10.43 -17.30 -0.43
C SER A 180 9.48 -17.38 0.76
N TYR A 181 9.64 -18.43 1.56
CA TYR A 181 8.96 -18.59 2.85
C TYR A 181 9.58 -17.71 3.95
N SER A 182 10.54 -16.87 3.60
CA SER A 182 11.29 -16.09 4.58
C SER A 182 10.41 -14.97 5.13
N PRO A 183 10.53 -14.66 6.42
CA PRO A 183 9.93 -13.46 6.97
C PRO A 183 10.57 -12.23 6.33
N LEU A 184 9.76 -11.20 6.06
CA LEU A 184 10.25 -9.91 5.58
C LEU A 184 11.31 -9.34 6.52
N LYS A 185 12.44 -8.96 5.93
CA LYS A 185 13.53 -8.29 6.63
C LYS A 185 13.77 -6.93 6.01
N SER A 186 14.24 -6.02 6.85
CA SER A 186 14.68 -4.73 6.38
C SER A 186 15.81 -4.16 7.21
N TYR A 187 16.64 -3.35 6.57
CA TYR A 187 17.59 -2.47 7.24
C TYR A 187 17.59 -1.12 6.56
N SER A 188 17.83 -0.07 7.34
CA SER A 188 17.86 1.31 6.87
C SER A 188 19.26 1.88 7.04
N ILE A 189 19.71 2.64 6.04
CA ILE A 189 20.98 3.38 6.08
C ILE A 189 20.68 4.85 5.86
N GLU A 190 21.30 5.70 6.67
CA GLU A 190 21.27 7.16 6.52
C GLU A 190 22.44 7.63 5.66
N ASN A 191 22.15 8.49 4.69
CA ASN A 191 23.12 9.29 3.93
C ASN A 191 24.31 8.49 3.33
N LEU A 192 24.04 7.82 2.20
CA LEU A 192 25.06 7.17 1.40
C LEU A 192 25.58 8.11 0.31
N SER A 193 26.80 8.62 0.48
CA SER A 193 27.60 9.10 -0.65
C SER A 193 27.99 7.91 -1.53
N ASN A 194 27.70 7.98 -2.84
CA ASN A 194 27.92 6.93 -3.86
C ASN A 194 27.06 5.67 -3.67
N ILE A 195 25.73 5.79 -3.71
CA ILE A 195 24.89 4.58 -3.67
C ILE A 195 25.08 3.71 -4.91
N THR A 196 25.38 4.30 -6.07
CA THR A 196 25.59 3.54 -7.30
C THR A 196 26.82 2.63 -7.25
N SER A 197 27.82 2.89 -6.38
CA SER A 197 28.96 1.98 -6.22
C SER A 197 28.60 0.73 -5.43
N HIS A 198 27.66 0.83 -4.50
CA HIS A 198 27.18 -0.31 -3.71
C HIS A 198 26.03 -1.04 -4.41
N PHE A 199 25.25 -0.31 -5.21
CA PHE A 199 24.07 -0.81 -5.92
C PHE A 199 24.06 -0.32 -7.37
N PRO A 200 24.92 -0.89 -8.25
CA PRO A 200 25.06 -0.45 -9.64
C PRO A 200 23.79 -0.63 -10.47
N HIS A 201 22.84 -1.43 -9.99
CA HIS A 201 21.54 -1.68 -10.61
C HIS A 201 20.44 -0.68 -10.21
N LEU A 202 20.76 0.33 -9.39
CA LEU A 202 19.83 1.40 -9.00
C LEU A 202 20.24 2.75 -9.64
N PRO A 203 20.26 2.86 -10.98
CA PRO A 203 20.51 4.13 -11.63
C PRO A 203 19.41 5.13 -11.23
N TYR A 204 19.74 6.43 -11.21
CA TYR A 204 18.91 7.58 -10.81
C TYR A 204 18.88 7.99 -9.33
N LEU A 205 19.31 7.15 -8.41
CA LEU A 205 19.34 7.54 -7.00
C LEU A 205 20.39 8.63 -6.71
N ASP A 206 21.62 8.47 -7.22
CA ASP A 206 22.69 9.46 -6.99
C ASP A 206 22.35 10.86 -7.57
N THR A 207 21.74 10.94 -8.76
CA THR A 207 21.35 12.22 -9.37
C THR A 207 20.20 12.91 -8.64
N PHE A 208 19.30 12.16 -8.00
CA PHE A 208 18.23 12.72 -7.19
C PHE A 208 18.79 13.30 -5.87
N PHE A 209 19.65 12.55 -5.18
CA PHE A 209 20.15 12.94 -3.86
C PHE A 209 21.18 14.06 -3.91
N THR A 210 22.02 14.10 -4.93
CA THR A 210 23.00 15.19 -5.14
C THR A 210 22.35 16.56 -5.34
N LYS A 211 21.08 16.60 -5.76
CA LYS A 211 20.37 17.85 -6.06
C LYS A 211 19.64 18.46 -4.86
N HIS A 212 19.26 17.66 -3.87
CA HIS A 212 18.29 18.07 -2.84
C HIS A 212 18.86 18.43 -1.46
N ASN A 213 20.16 18.26 -1.19
CA ASN A 213 20.84 18.65 0.07
C ASN A 213 20.07 18.26 1.36
N SER A 214 19.30 17.19 1.29
CA SER A 214 18.45 16.67 2.37
C SER A 214 19.00 15.35 2.87
N SER A 215 18.90 15.10 4.18
CA SER A 215 19.10 13.76 4.76
C SER A 215 18.22 12.75 4.03
N CYS A 216 18.82 11.64 3.58
CA CYS A 216 18.11 10.59 2.87
C CYS A 216 18.27 9.26 3.62
N PHE A 217 17.14 8.58 3.82
CA PHE A 217 17.09 7.24 4.39
C PHE A 217 16.75 6.24 3.30
N ILE A 218 17.57 5.20 3.22
CA ILE A 218 17.43 4.15 2.22
C ILE A 218 17.18 2.86 2.96
N THR A 219 15.97 2.32 2.80
CA THR A 219 15.54 1.07 3.43
C THR A 219 15.57 -0.04 2.39
N PHE A 220 16.39 -1.05 2.61
CA PHE A 220 16.41 -2.27 1.82
C PHE A 220 15.45 -3.28 2.44
N ILE A 221 14.62 -3.91 1.61
CA ILE A 221 13.59 -4.86 2.02
C ILE A 221 13.74 -6.13 1.17
N TYR A 222 13.81 -7.29 1.82
CA TYR A 222 14.05 -8.59 1.19
C TYR A 222 13.42 -9.74 2.00
#